data_AF-A0A7S2SJD0-F1
#
_entry.id   AF-A0A7S2SJD0-F1
#
_cell.length_a   1.000
_cell.length_b   1.000
_cell.length_c   1.000
_cell.angle_alpha   90.00
_cell.angle_beta   90.00
_cell.angle_gamma   90.00
#
_symmetry.space_group_name_H-M   'P 1'
#
loop_
_entity.id
_entity.type
_entity.pdbx_description
1 polymer ?
#
loop_
_entity_poly.entity_id
_entity_poly.type
_entity_poly.pdbx_seq_one_letter_code
_entity_poly.pdbx_strand_id
1 'polypeptide(L)'
;QLAFSLQEPSQASRSPLCRLVAPFQDDLALLEDAENFETRGFGCEISRLAAAPILKRFHERMSTVKVAVDTDAPDQVDGAPTVSVDLFFAHDTTVFPVVALMRLLDLGSTSEGSLAAYHCPFASNLVIEARASGAVSVYYNERLVQHFPAPDGRARWLELYLEATRCVFHDPAGRLGWWKL
;
A
#
# COMPACT_ATOMS: atom_id res chain seq x y z
N GLN A 1 12.71 17.23 -5.83
CA GLN A 1 11.77 17.51 -4.74
C GLN A 1 10.74 18.50 -5.26
N LEU A 2 9.52 18.04 -5.58
CA LEU A 2 8.41 18.94 -5.89
C LEU A 2 7.71 19.25 -4.58
N ALA A 3 7.93 20.46 -4.06
CA ALA A 3 7.18 20.99 -2.95
C ALA A 3 5.73 21.20 -3.42
N PHE A 4 4.80 20.45 -2.84
CA PHE A 4 3.39 20.79 -2.94
C PHE A 4 3.21 22.13 -2.23
N SER A 5 3.01 23.21 -2.99
CA SER A 5 2.29 24.36 -2.46
C SER A 5 0.82 23.96 -2.42
N LEU A 6 0.41 23.33 -1.31
CA LEU A 6 -0.98 23.42 -0.90
C LEU A 6 -1.24 24.92 -0.75
N GLN A 7 -1.87 25.55 -1.74
CA GLN A 7 -2.46 26.86 -1.52
C GLN A 7 -3.37 26.69 -0.31
N GLU A 8 -3.00 27.31 0.81
CA GLU A 8 -3.86 27.25 1.98
C GLU A 8 -5.23 27.74 1.57
N PRO A 9 -6.30 26.94 1.76
CA PRO A 9 -7.64 27.41 1.49
C PRO A 9 -7.81 28.70 2.28
N SER A 10 -8.19 29.78 1.58
CA SER A 10 -8.44 31.09 2.19
C SER A 10 -9.26 30.89 3.47
N GLN A 11 -8.97 31.62 4.55
CA GLN A 11 -9.72 31.43 5.81
C GLN A 11 -11.25 31.55 5.61
N ALA A 12 -11.69 32.23 4.55
CA ALA A 12 -13.08 32.36 4.13
C ALA A 12 -13.75 31.03 3.69
N SER A 13 -13.01 30.04 3.20
CA SER A 13 -13.54 28.77 2.71
C SER A 13 -13.50 27.63 3.73
N ARG A 14 -12.98 27.88 4.94
CA ARG A 14 -12.98 26.88 6.02
C ARG A 14 -14.34 26.85 6.73
N SER A 15 -14.88 25.66 6.90
CA SER A 15 -16.08 25.40 7.73
C SER A 15 -15.93 26.07 9.10
N PRO A 16 -16.99 26.66 9.68
CA PRO A 16 -16.94 27.23 11.04
C PRO A 16 -16.39 26.25 12.08
N LEU A 17 -16.69 24.94 11.93
CA LEU A 17 -16.13 23.90 12.79
C LEU A 17 -14.62 23.75 12.63
N CYS A 18 -14.10 23.79 11.39
CA CYS A 18 -12.66 23.73 11.16
C CYS A 18 -11.91 24.92 11.77
N ARG A 19 -12.54 26.10 11.86
CA ARG A 19 -11.92 27.26 12.51
C ARG A 19 -11.85 27.11 14.03
N LEU A 20 -12.87 26.49 14.63
CA LEU A 20 -12.88 26.20 16.07
C LEU A 20 -11.80 25.20 16.46
N VAL A 21 -11.51 24.26 15.57
CA VAL A 21 -10.57 23.16 15.81
C VAL A 21 -9.13 23.49 15.38
N ALA A 22 -8.95 24.48 14.49
CA ALA A 22 -7.63 24.86 13.96
C ALA A 22 -6.52 25.08 15.02
N PRO A 23 -6.78 25.69 16.20
CA PRO A 23 -5.75 25.84 17.24
C PRO A 23 -5.23 24.50 17.81
N PHE A 24 -5.98 23.41 17.63
CA PHE A 24 -5.68 22.07 18.15
C PHE A 24 -5.38 21.07 17.04
N GLN A 25 -5.17 21.54 15.80
CA GLN A 25 -5.02 20.65 14.64
C GLN A 25 -3.83 19.69 14.80
N ASP A 26 -2.73 20.15 15.41
CA ASP A 26 -1.52 19.36 15.60
C ASP A 26 -1.74 18.30 16.69
N ASP A 27 -2.42 18.66 17.78
CA ASP A 27 -2.80 17.72 18.85
C ASP A 27 -3.75 16.62 18.33
N LEU A 28 -4.70 16.98 17.46
CA LEU A 28 -5.57 16.02 16.82
C LEU A 28 -4.83 15.11 15.84
N ALA A 29 -3.88 15.66 15.07
CA ALA A 29 -3.04 14.85 14.19
C ALA A 29 -2.25 13.82 14.99
N LEU A 30 -1.65 14.21 16.12
CA LEU A 30 -0.92 13.29 17.01
C LEU A 30 -1.83 12.20 17.60
N LEU A 31 -3.06 12.56 17.98
CA LEU A 31 -4.03 11.58 18.49
C LEU A 31 -4.43 10.57 17.40
N GLU A 32 -4.72 11.03 16.19
CA GLU A 32 -5.04 10.19 15.03
C GLU A 32 -3.83 9.33 14.64
N ASP A 33 -2.61 9.87 14.67
CA ASP A 33 -1.38 9.12 14.42
C ASP A 33 -1.21 7.97 15.41
N ALA A 34 -1.41 8.24 16.71
CA ALA A 34 -1.35 7.23 17.74
C ALA A 34 -2.45 6.16 17.58
N GLU A 35 -3.70 6.56 17.31
CA GLU A 35 -4.81 5.61 17.06
C GLU A 35 -4.52 4.73 15.85
N ASN A 36 -4.09 5.32 14.73
CA ASN A 36 -3.80 4.57 13.52
C ASN A 36 -2.61 3.63 13.74
N PHE A 37 -1.56 4.07 14.45
CA PHE A 37 -0.40 3.23 14.76
C PHE A 37 -0.79 1.99 15.57
N GLU A 38 -1.57 2.18 16.65
CA GLU A 38 -1.96 1.13 17.58
C GLU A 38 -3.02 0.19 17.01
N THR A 39 -3.95 0.70 16.19
CA THR A 39 -5.11 -0.08 15.73
C THR A 39 -4.97 -0.63 14.31
N ARG A 40 -4.23 0.04 13.43
CA ARG A 40 -4.19 -0.26 11.98
C ARG A 40 -2.77 -0.39 11.43
N GLY A 41 -1.78 0.18 12.11
CA GLY A 41 -0.38 0.22 11.70
C GLY A 41 0.44 -0.98 12.16
N PHE A 42 1.72 -0.74 12.47
CA PHE A 42 2.68 -1.78 12.85
C PHE A 42 2.40 -2.43 14.22
N GLY A 43 1.62 -1.75 15.07
CA GLY A 43 1.45 -2.09 16.49
C GLY A 43 0.61 -3.33 16.77
N CYS A 44 -0.41 -3.63 15.96
CA CYS A 44 -1.34 -4.72 16.24
C CYS A 44 -1.10 -5.97 15.38
N GLU A 45 -0.91 -7.12 16.01
CA GLU A 45 -0.85 -8.44 15.36
C GLU A 45 -2.10 -8.73 14.52
N ILE A 46 -3.27 -8.28 14.97
CA ILE A 46 -4.56 -8.49 14.30
C ILE A 46 -4.59 -7.80 12.94
N SER A 47 -4.06 -6.58 12.83
CA SER A 47 -4.03 -5.82 11.57
C SER A 47 -3.16 -6.52 10.53
N ARG A 48 -2.13 -7.25 10.99
CA ARG A 48 -1.30 -8.11 10.13
C ARG A 48 -2.09 -9.28 9.57
N LEU A 49 -2.87 -9.95 10.41
CA LEU A 49 -3.75 -11.05 10.00
C LEU A 49 -4.85 -10.58 9.05
N ALA A 50 -5.42 -9.40 9.30
CA ALA A 50 -6.48 -8.83 8.47
C ALA A 50 -6.02 -8.49 7.03
N ALA A 51 -4.76 -8.07 6.86
CA ALA A 51 -4.20 -7.74 5.54
C ALA A 51 -3.61 -8.94 4.78
N ALA A 52 -3.39 -10.08 5.44
CA ALA A 52 -2.79 -11.24 4.78
C ALA A 52 -3.59 -11.77 3.56
N PRO A 53 -4.94 -11.86 3.59
CA PRO A 53 -5.70 -12.32 2.43
C PRO A 53 -5.55 -11.43 1.20
N ILE A 54 -5.55 -10.10 1.37
CA ILE A 54 -5.41 -9.16 0.25
C ILE A 54 -3.97 -9.17 -0.30
N LEU A 55 -2.97 -9.29 0.57
CA LEU A 55 -1.57 -9.48 0.16
C LEU A 55 -1.38 -10.76 -0.65
N LYS A 56 -1.98 -11.88 -0.20
CA LYS A 56 -1.96 -13.15 -0.95
C LYS A 56 -2.58 -12.97 -2.33
N ARG A 57 -3.71 -12.26 -2.43
CA ARG A 57 -4.36 -11.98 -3.72
C ARG A 57 -3.47 -11.16 -4.66
N PHE A 58 -2.80 -10.13 -4.16
CA PHE A 58 -1.84 -9.35 -4.95
C PHE A 58 -0.68 -10.21 -5.44
N HIS A 59 -0.15 -11.09 -4.59
CA HIS A 59 0.90 -12.03 -4.98
C HIS A 59 0.45 -13.03 -6.06
N GLU A 60 -0.70 -13.69 -5.87
CA GLU A 60 -1.28 -14.60 -6.86
C GLU A 60 -1.47 -13.91 -8.21
N ARG A 61 -1.94 -12.65 -8.17
CA ARG A 61 -2.13 -11.88 -9.39
C ARG A 61 -0.81 -11.58 -10.08
N MET A 62 0.19 -11.12 -9.35
CA MET A 62 1.53 -10.84 -9.89
C MET A 62 2.17 -12.09 -10.53
N SER A 63 1.89 -13.27 -9.99
CA SER A 63 2.40 -14.56 -10.47
C SER A 63 1.66 -15.11 -11.71
N THR A 64 0.38 -14.76 -11.88
CA THR A 64 -0.47 -15.27 -12.97
C THR A 64 -0.45 -14.42 -14.24
N VAL A 65 0.03 -13.17 -14.18
CA VAL A 65 0.21 -12.33 -15.38
C VAL A 65 1.31 -12.96 -16.24
N LYS A 66 0.94 -13.89 -17.14
CA LYS A 66 1.83 -14.35 -18.20
C LYS A 66 2.22 -13.12 -19.01
N VAL A 67 3.51 -12.78 -19.03
CA VAL A 67 4.01 -11.86 -20.05
C VAL A 67 3.74 -12.58 -21.36
N ALA A 68 2.81 -12.04 -22.15
CA ALA A 68 2.60 -12.50 -23.51
C ALA A 68 3.87 -12.15 -24.29
N VAL A 69 4.89 -13.01 -24.19
CA VAL A 69 5.96 -13.12 -25.18
C VAL A 69 5.39 -14.04 -26.25
N ASP A 70 4.36 -13.57 -26.97
CA ASP A 70 3.87 -14.26 -28.16
C ASP A 70 4.88 -13.98 -29.27
N THR A 71 5.87 -14.85 -29.40
CA THR A 71 6.73 -14.91 -30.59
C THR A 71 6.14 -15.76 -31.72
N ASP A 72 4.98 -16.42 -31.55
CA ASP A 72 4.47 -17.36 -32.57
C ASP A 72 2.93 -17.46 -32.68
N ALA A 73 2.19 -16.35 -32.55
CA ALA A 73 0.76 -16.31 -32.87
C ALA A 73 0.50 -15.44 -34.11
N PRO A 74 0.28 -16.02 -35.32
CA PRO A 74 0.10 -15.24 -36.55
C PRO A 74 -1.26 -14.52 -36.68
N ASP A 75 -2.21 -14.70 -35.76
CA ASP A 75 -3.62 -14.35 -36.00
C ASP A 75 -4.24 -13.35 -34.98
N GLN A 76 -3.44 -12.45 -34.39
CA GLN A 76 -4.02 -11.24 -33.76
C GLN A 76 -3.92 -10.03 -34.67
N VAL A 77 -4.95 -9.91 -35.51
CA VAL A 77 -5.40 -8.64 -36.09
C VAL A 77 -5.76 -7.73 -34.91
N ASP A 78 -5.10 -6.57 -34.81
CA ASP A 78 -5.17 -5.55 -33.73
C ASP A 78 -4.30 -5.83 -32.46
N GLY A 79 -2.98 -5.89 -32.66
CA GLY A 79 -1.94 -6.15 -31.64
C GLY A 79 -1.70 -5.08 -30.57
N ALA A 80 -2.72 -4.69 -29.81
CA ALA A 80 -2.53 -3.99 -28.55
C ALA A 80 -2.31 -5.00 -27.41
N PRO A 81 -1.23 -4.87 -26.59
CA PRO A 81 -1.04 -5.75 -25.46
C PRO A 81 -2.24 -5.66 -24.50
N THR A 82 -2.83 -6.79 -24.15
CA THR A 82 -3.98 -6.86 -23.24
C THR A 82 -3.55 -6.37 -21.85
N VAL A 83 -3.91 -5.13 -21.51
CA VAL A 83 -3.77 -4.60 -20.16
C VAL A 83 -4.87 -5.20 -19.30
N SER A 84 -4.48 -5.82 -18.19
CA SER A 84 -5.43 -6.37 -17.22
C SER A 84 -5.42 -5.50 -15.98
N VAL A 85 -6.59 -5.01 -15.57
CA VAL A 85 -6.76 -4.11 -14.42
C VAL A 85 -7.73 -4.77 -13.43
N ASP A 86 -7.28 -4.91 -12.19
CA ASP A 86 -8.15 -5.33 -11.09
C ASP A 86 -8.38 -4.11 -10.18
N LEU A 87 -9.65 -3.78 -9.92
CA LEU A 87 -10.03 -2.65 -9.05
C LEU A 87 -10.65 -3.19 -7.77
N PHE A 88 -10.15 -2.70 -6.63
CA PHE A 88 -10.66 -3.03 -5.31
C PHE A 88 -11.02 -1.74 -4.57
N PHE A 89 -12.23 -1.69 -4.03
CA PHE A 89 -12.67 -0.60 -3.16
C PHE A 89 -12.74 -1.13 -1.74
N ALA A 90 -12.02 -0.48 -0.84
CA ALA A 90 -11.91 -0.87 0.55
C ALA A 90 -11.81 0.36 1.45
N HIS A 91 -11.78 0.11 2.76
CA HIS A 91 -11.59 1.14 3.77
C HIS A 91 -10.11 1.43 3.98
N ASP A 92 -9.82 2.58 4.58
CA ASP A 92 -8.53 2.94 5.16
C ASP A 92 -7.98 1.84 6.07
N THR A 93 -8.86 1.23 6.88
CA THR A 93 -8.58 0.08 7.74
C THR A 93 -8.16 -1.20 7.00
N THR A 94 -8.27 -1.23 5.67
CA THR A 94 -7.77 -2.34 4.82
C THR A 94 -6.49 -1.94 4.09
N VAL A 95 -6.46 -0.76 3.49
CA VAL A 95 -5.32 -0.29 2.67
C VAL A 95 -4.12 0.06 3.55
N PHE A 96 -4.34 0.75 4.66
CA PHE A 96 -3.26 1.23 5.52
C PHE A 96 -2.45 0.10 6.17
N PRO A 97 -3.06 -0.97 6.72
CA PRO A 97 -2.30 -2.13 7.19
C PRO A 97 -1.43 -2.79 6.11
N VAL A 98 -1.91 -2.86 4.86
CA VAL A 98 -1.12 -3.39 3.74
C VAL A 98 0.13 -2.53 3.49
N VAL A 99 -0.04 -1.21 3.45
CA VAL A 99 1.06 -0.25 3.25
C VAL A 99 2.08 -0.34 4.38
N ALA A 100 1.62 -0.44 5.63
CA ALA A 100 2.44 -0.62 6.80
C ALA A 100 3.23 -1.94 6.74
N LEU A 101 2.55 -3.07 6.55
CA LEU A 101 3.18 -4.40 6.50
C LEU A 101 4.25 -4.52 5.42
N MET A 102 3.97 -3.97 4.25
CA MET A 102 4.91 -3.97 3.13
C MET A 102 5.99 -2.89 3.28
N ARG A 103 6.00 -2.12 4.37
CA ARG A 103 6.97 -1.06 4.65
C ARG A 103 7.14 -0.09 3.48
N LEU A 104 6.04 0.22 2.80
CA LEU A 104 6.06 1.08 1.60
C LEU A 104 6.27 2.56 1.98
N LEU A 105 6.02 2.92 3.22
CA LEU A 105 6.21 4.26 3.77
C LEU A 105 6.94 4.17 5.10
N ASP A 106 7.67 5.23 5.43
CA ASP A 106 8.15 5.45 6.77
C ASP A 106 7.01 6.02 7.62
N LEU A 107 6.37 5.15 8.41
CA LEU A 107 5.28 5.53 9.30
C LEU A 107 5.75 5.84 10.73
N GLY A 108 7.06 5.94 10.95
CA GLY A 108 7.66 6.01 12.28
C GLY A 108 7.79 4.65 12.97
N SER A 109 8.65 4.58 13.98
CA SER A 109 8.92 3.36 14.77
C SER A 109 8.22 3.35 16.14
N THR A 110 7.61 4.47 16.53
CA THR A 110 6.89 4.67 17.80
C THR A 110 5.57 5.38 17.52
N SER A 111 4.60 5.25 18.43
CA SER A 111 3.31 5.97 18.32
C SER A 111 3.50 7.49 18.31
N GLU A 112 4.40 8.00 19.16
CA GLU A 112 4.75 9.43 19.27
C GLU A 112 5.45 10.00 18.02
N GLY A 113 6.08 9.14 17.22
CA GLY A 113 6.75 9.50 15.98
C GLY A 113 5.98 9.06 14.73
N SER A 114 4.74 8.60 14.89
CA SER A 114 3.97 8.11 13.75
C SER A 114 3.50 9.24 12.86
N LEU A 115 3.44 8.98 11.56
CA LEU A 115 2.95 9.90 10.53
C LEU A 115 1.75 9.30 9.77
N ALA A 116 1.05 8.35 10.39
CA ALA A 116 -0.05 7.60 9.80
C ALA A 116 -1.19 8.46 9.24
N ALA A 117 -1.66 9.45 10.01
CA ALA A 117 -2.70 10.40 9.66
C ALA A 117 -2.33 11.25 8.44
N TYR A 118 -1.04 11.57 8.28
CA TYR A 118 -0.54 12.28 7.11
C TYR A 118 -0.50 11.42 5.84
N HIS A 119 -0.38 10.10 6.02
CA HIS A 119 -0.26 9.18 4.91
C HIS A 119 -1.59 8.64 4.42
N CYS A 120 -2.64 8.57 5.26
CA CYS A 120 -3.93 8.00 4.87
C CYS A 120 -5.08 9.04 4.77
N PRO A 121 -5.05 9.99 3.81
CA PRO A 121 -6.18 10.89 3.58
C PRO A 121 -7.41 10.13 3.06
N PHE A 122 -8.56 10.82 3.06
CA PHE A 122 -9.75 10.34 2.35
C PHE A 122 -9.44 9.99 0.90
N ALA A 123 -10.04 8.89 0.42
CA ALA A 123 -9.79 8.33 -0.91
C ALA A 123 -8.32 7.91 -1.16
N SER A 124 -7.63 7.48 -0.10
CA SER A 124 -6.31 6.85 -0.23
C SER A 124 -6.35 5.67 -1.21
N ASN A 125 -5.32 5.54 -2.04
CA ASN A 125 -5.21 4.48 -3.05
C ASN A 125 -3.81 3.86 -3.07
N LEU A 126 -3.77 2.55 -3.28
CA LEU A 126 -2.56 1.77 -3.52
C LEU A 126 -2.65 1.16 -4.92
N VAL A 127 -1.69 1.47 -5.78
CA VAL A 127 -1.61 0.97 -7.15
C VAL A 127 -0.34 0.17 -7.31
N ILE A 128 -0.47 -1.06 -7.81
CA ILE A 128 0.67 -1.94 -8.11
C ILE A 128 0.67 -2.19 -9.62
N GLU A 129 1.66 -1.67 -10.31
CA GLU A 129 1.81 -1.80 -11.76
C GLU A 129 2.89 -2.83 -12.08
N ALA A 130 2.54 -3.85 -12.84
CA ALA A 130 3.48 -4.80 -13.42
C ALA A 130 3.60 -4.57 -14.93
N ARG A 131 4.82 -4.33 -15.41
CA ARG A 131 5.07 -4.06 -16.84
C ARG A 131 5.54 -5.33 -17.55
N ALA A 132 5.31 -5.39 -18.87
CA ALA A 132 5.76 -6.49 -19.72
C ALA A 132 7.29 -6.69 -19.68
N SER A 133 8.05 -5.62 -19.42
CA SER A 133 9.50 -5.69 -19.22
C SER A 133 9.93 -6.48 -17.97
N GLY A 134 9.00 -6.81 -17.07
CA GLY A 134 9.28 -7.44 -15.77
C GLY A 134 9.46 -6.43 -14.63
N ALA A 135 9.44 -5.12 -14.92
CA ALA A 135 9.47 -4.09 -13.89
C ALA A 135 8.15 -4.04 -13.10
N VAL A 136 8.25 -3.73 -11.80
CA VAL A 136 7.11 -3.52 -10.91
C VAL A 136 7.23 -2.14 -10.25
N SER A 137 6.15 -1.36 -10.24
CA SER A 137 6.09 -0.05 -9.59
C SER A 137 4.90 -0.02 -8.64
N VAL A 138 5.11 0.52 -7.43
CA VAL A 138 4.08 0.65 -6.41
C VAL A 138 3.88 2.13 -6.15
N TYR A 139 2.65 2.57 -6.27
CA TYR A 139 2.23 3.94 -6.01
C TYR A 139 1.26 3.95 -4.84
N TYR A 140 1.41 4.94 -3.97
CA TYR A 140 0.45 5.21 -2.93
C TYR A 140 0.10 6.69 -2.96
N ASN A 141 -1.19 6.99 -3.07
CA ASN A 141 -1.70 8.35 -3.27
C ASN A 141 -0.96 9.08 -4.40
N GLU A 142 -0.88 8.42 -5.56
CA GLU A 142 -0.21 8.91 -6.79
C GLU A 142 1.31 9.10 -6.69
N ARG A 143 1.93 8.81 -5.54
CA ARG A 143 3.37 8.90 -5.35
C ARG A 143 4.01 7.54 -5.54
N LEU A 144 5.09 7.48 -6.32
CA LEU A 144 5.91 6.28 -6.42
C LEU A 144 6.59 6.04 -5.07
N VAL A 145 6.20 4.97 -4.39
CA VAL A 145 6.75 4.58 -3.08
C VAL A 145 7.79 3.49 -3.21
N GLN A 146 7.67 2.62 -4.22
CA GLN A 146 8.62 1.55 -4.47
C GLN A 146 8.75 1.26 -5.96
N HIS A 147 9.97 1.03 -6.43
CA HIS A 147 10.23 0.61 -7.80
C HIS A 147 11.20 -0.58 -7.82
N PHE A 148 10.81 -1.63 -8.53
CA PHE A 148 11.63 -2.80 -8.79
C PHE A 148 11.91 -2.87 -10.30
N PRO A 149 13.15 -2.57 -10.73
CA PRO A 149 13.47 -2.53 -12.15
C PRO A 149 13.43 -3.91 -12.77
N ALA A 150 13.24 -3.94 -14.09
CA ALA A 150 13.39 -5.14 -14.91
C ALA A 150 14.85 -5.66 -14.87
N PRO A 151 15.07 -6.97 -15.11
CA PRO A 151 14.05 -8.00 -15.36
C PRO A 151 13.43 -8.58 -14.08
N ASP A 152 14.06 -8.35 -12.92
CA ASP A 152 13.76 -9.07 -11.67
C ASP A 152 12.66 -8.44 -10.82
N GLY A 153 11.90 -7.48 -11.37
CA GLY A 153 10.95 -6.70 -10.60
C GLY A 153 9.92 -7.55 -9.85
N ARG A 154 9.46 -8.64 -10.47
CA ARG A 154 8.53 -9.60 -9.84
C ARG A 154 9.17 -10.47 -8.76
N ALA A 155 10.42 -10.88 -8.94
CA ALA A 155 11.14 -11.65 -7.92
C ALA A 155 11.34 -10.80 -6.66
N ARG A 156 11.71 -9.52 -6.82
CA ARG A 156 11.84 -8.57 -5.71
C ARG A 156 10.51 -8.23 -5.05
N TRP A 157 9.42 -8.16 -5.81
CA TRP A 157 8.07 -8.08 -5.24
C TRP A 157 7.75 -9.30 -4.35
N LEU A 158 8.08 -10.50 -4.80
CA LEU A 158 7.90 -11.72 -4.02
C LEU A 158 8.72 -11.68 -2.73
N GLU A 159 9.97 -11.23 -2.77
CA GLU A 159 10.80 -11.05 -1.57
C GLU A 159 10.12 -10.11 -0.56
N LEU A 160 9.62 -8.96 -1.02
CA LEU A 160 8.92 -8.00 -0.16
C LEU A 160 7.64 -8.59 0.44
N TYR A 161 6.85 -9.31 -0.36
CA TYR A 161 5.66 -10.02 0.11
C TYR A 161 6.01 -11.07 1.19
N LEU A 162 7.05 -11.86 0.95
CA LEU A 162 7.51 -12.89 1.90
C LEU A 162 8.05 -12.25 3.19
N GLU A 163 8.75 -11.13 3.11
CA GLU A 163 9.18 -10.37 4.30
C GLU A 163 7.97 -9.86 5.10
N ALA A 164 7.03 -9.20 4.44
CA ALA A 164 5.82 -8.64 5.06
C ALA A 164 4.97 -9.72 5.75
N THR A 165 4.97 -10.93 5.20
CA THR A 165 4.16 -12.04 5.69
C THR A 165 4.91 -13.02 6.60
N ARG A 166 6.24 -12.88 6.73
CA ARG A 166 7.06 -13.72 7.61
C ARG A 166 6.58 -13.67 9.07
N CYS A 167 6.15 -12.50 9.55
CA CYS A 167 5.63 -12.35 10.90
C CYS A 167 4.17 -12.81 11.08
N VAL A 168 3.46 -13.12 10.00
CA VAL A 168 2.05 -13.55 10.03
C VAL A 168 1.95 -15.07 9.96
N PHE A 169 2.83 -15.70 9.17
CA PHE A 169 2.80 -17.13 8.93
C PHE A 169 3.82 -17.92 9.73
N HIS A 170 4.67 -17.30 10.55
CA HIS A 170 5.64 -18.03 11.37
C HIS A 170 5.35 -17.85 12.86
N ASP A 171 5.26 -18.95 13.61
CA ASP A 171 5.28 -18.89 15.08
C ASP A 171 6.66 -18.38 15.59
N PRO A 172 6.82 -18.04 16.88
CA PRO A 172 8.11 -17.62 17.44
C PRO A 172 9.25 -18.64 17.27
N ALA A 173 8.94 -19.89 16.91
CA ALA A 173 9.89 -20.95 16.57
C ALA A 173 10.16 -21.07 15.06
N GLY A 174 9.67 -20.13 14.24
CA GLY A 174 9.92 -20.08 12.79
C GLY A 174 9.11 -21.10 11.99
N ARG A 175 8.13 -21.80 12.57
CA ARG A 175 7.33 -22.79 11.85
C ARG A 175 6.22 -22.11 11.08
N LEU A 176 6.08 -22.47 9.79
CA LEU A 176 4.91 -22.09 8.99
C LEU A 176 3.65 -22.53 9.73
N GLY A 177 2.86 -21.59 10.25
CA GLY A 177 1.52 -21.82 10.72
C GLY A 177 0.64 -22.15 9.52
N TRP A 178 0.39 -23.44 9.32
CA TRP A 178 -0.48 -23.93 8.25
C TRP A 178 -1.93 -23.54 8.57
N TRP A 179 -2.34 -22.33 8.22
CA TRP A 179 -3.76 -22.00 8.13
C TRP A 179 -4.24 -22.47 6.76
N LYS A 180 -4.90 -23.63 6.73
CA LYS A 180 -5.81 -23.99 5.64
C LYS A 180 -6.96 -22.96 5.69
N LEU A 181 -6.98 -22.05 4.73
CA LEU A 181 -8.21 -21.40 4.29
C LEU A 181 -8.87 -22.31 3.24
#